data_AF-V5FDY3-F1
#
_entry.id   AF-V5FDY3-F1
#
_cell.length_a   1.000
_cell.length_b   1.000
_cell.length_c   1.000
_cell.angle_alpha   90.00
_cell.angle_beta   90.00
_cell.angle_gamma   90.00
#
_symmetry.space_group_name_H-M   'P 1'
#
loop_
_entity.id
_entity.type
_entity.pdbx_description
1 polymer ?
#
loop_
_entity_poly.entity_id
_entity_poly.type
_entity_poly.pdbx_seq_one_letter_code
_entity_poly.pdbx_strand_id
1 'polypeptide(L)'
;MQYTTLALLATTAFSMASALPSINLGSYTFPSGGQLIAWDASISSSDACNQHTIVTGSDGGPAPPRCGTDFTLDGISKLSLTCASDGETITGVALNGTLVETCSSVNADGTFCEDGVELTQMYACVPV
;
A
#
# COMPACT_ATOMS: atom_id res chain seq x y z
N MET A 1 11.90 58.80 11.82
CA MET A 1 11.49 57.69 12.71
C MET A 1 10.52 56.79 11.95
N GLN A 2 10.67 55.49 12.19
CA GLN A 2 9.77 54.38 11.87
C GLN A 2 9.59 53.93 10.41
N TYR A 3 10.27 52.81 10.18
CA TYR A 3 10.17 51.83 9.11
C TYR A 3 8.81 51.13 9.11
N THR A 4 8.30 50.74 7.94
CA THR A 4 7.30 49.68 7.84
C THR A 4 7.75 48.69 6.77
N THR A 5 8.40 47.64 7.25
CA THR A 5 8.80 46.46 6.49
C THR A 5 7.55 45.61 6.22
N LEU A 6 7.17 45.44 4.95
CA LEU A 6 6.27 44.36 4.55
C LEU A 6 7.05 43.04 4.61
N ALA A 7 6.75 42.23 5.62
CA ALA A 7 7.17 40.85 5.66
C ALA A 7 6.32 40.05 4.64
N LEU A 8 6.92 39.72 3.51
CA LEU A 8 6.38 38.75 2.57
C LEU A 8 6.52 37.36 3.22
N LEU A 9 5.43 36.84 3.80
CA LEU A 9 5.38 35.46 4.27
C LEU A 9 5.47 34.55 3.05
N ALA A 10 6.67 34.02 2.80
CA ALA A 10 6.86 32.90 1.90
C ALA A 10 6.09 31.70 2.49
N THR A 11 4.90 31.42 1.96
CA THR A 11 4.24 30.13 2.11
C THR A 11 5.20 29.08 1.55
N THR A 12 5.88 28.37 2.44
CA THR A 12 6.59 27.14 2.09
C THR A 12 5.54 26.12 1.67
N ALA A 13 5.27 26.06 0.38
CA ALA A 13 4.70 24.88 -0.23
C ALA A 13 5.73 23.77 -0.03
N PHE A 14 5.55 22.96 1.02
CA PHE A 14 6.13 21.64 1.08
C PHE A 14 5.50 20.85 -0.07
N SER A 15 6.10 20.95 -1.25
CA SER A 15 5.97 19.92 -2.27
C SER A 15 6.66 18.69 -1.74
N MET A 16 6.01 18.01 -0.79
CA MET A 16 6.28 16.60 -0.58
C MET A 16 5.74 15.91 -1.83
N ALA A 17 6.60 15.80 -2.84
CA ALA A 17 6.55 14.62 -3.68
C ALA A 17 6.85 13.45 -2.73
N SER A 18 5.83 13.01 -1.99
CA SER A 18 5.87 11.80 -1.20
C SER A 18 5.98 10.69 -2.23
N ALA A 19 7.22 10.31 -2.54
CA ALA A 19 7.47 8.99 -3.09
C ALA A 19 6.70 8.02 -2.19
N LEU A 20 5.87 7.17 -2.79
CA LEU A 20 5.20 6.15 -2.01
C LEU A 20 6.26 5.40 -1.21
N PRO A 21 6.09 5.19 0.11
CA PRO A 21 6.97 4.25 0.80
C PRO A 21 6.89 2.91 0.08
N SER A 22 8.03 2.21 0.00
CA SER A 22 8.05 0.87 -0.59
C SER A 22 7.04 -0.03 0.14
N ILE A 23 6.23 -0.81 -0.56
CA ILE A 23 5.20 -1.63 0.09
C ILE A 23 5.38 -3.12 -0.16
N ASN A 24 4.80 -3.92 0.72
CA ASN A 24 4.56 -5.34 0.53
C ASN A 24 3.06 -5.60 0.41
N LEU A 25 2.72 -6.65 -0.34
CA LEU A 25 1.35 -7.15 -0.46
C LEU A 25 1.29 -8.61 -0.04
N GLY A 26 0.20 -8.99 0.61
CA GLY A 26 0.05 -10.34 1.12
C GLY A 26 -1.37 -10.69 1.51
N SER A 27 -1.57 -11.96 1.86
CA SER A 27 -2.84 -12.49 2.34
C SER A 27 -2.83 -12.55 3.86
N TYR A 28 -3.93 -12.10 4.46
CA TYR A 28 -4.26 -12.28 5.86
C TYR A 28 -5.35 -13.35 5.95
N THR A 29 -4.96 -14.58 6.32
CA THR A 29 -5.79 -15.79 6.22
C THR A 29 -6.32 -16.19 7.59
N PHE A 30 -7.62 -16.45 7.70
CA PHE A 30 -8.30 -16.84 8.94
C PHE A 30 -9.29 -17.98 8.69
N PRO A 31 -9.77 -18.72 9.72
CA PRO A 31 -10.58 -19.92 9.51
C PRO A 31 -11.86 -19.73 8.67
N SER A 32 -12.41 -18.51 8.66
CA SER A 32 -13.62 -18.15 7.91
C SER A 32 -13.35 -17.49 6.54
N GLY A 33 -12.10 -17.30 6.12
CA GLY A 33 -11.76 -16.67 4.84
C GLY A 33 -10.36 -16.06 4.78
N GLY A 34 -10.18 -15.07 3.93
CA GLY A 34 -8.92 -14.33 3.83
C GLY A 34 -9.14 -12.96 3.22
N GLN A 35 -8.15 -12.08 3.41
CA GLN A 35 -8.16 -10.71 2.90
C GLN A 35 -6.79 -10.34 2.36
N LEU A 36 -6.76 -9.57 1.28
CA LEU A 36 -5.51 -8.97 0.85
C LEU A 36 -5.21 -7.74 1.70
N ILE A 37 -3.97 -7.61 2.11
CA ILE A 37 -3.47 -6.49 2.88
C ILE A 37 -2.22 -5.89 2.23
N ALA A 38 -1.96 -4.64 2.55
CA ALA A 38 -0.74 -3.92 2.20
C ALA A 38 -0.07 -3.39 3.48
N TRP A 39 1.27 -3.38 3.50
CA TRP A 39 2.04 -2.79 4.61
C TRP A 39 3.37 -2.22 4.10
N ASP A 40 3.98 -1.36 4.90
CA ASP A 40 5.28 -0.75 4.60
C ASP A 40 6.39 -1.83 4.53
N ALA A 41 7.22 -1.79 3.49
CA ALA A 41 8.27 -2.79 3.27
C ALA A 41 9.43 -2.71 4.27
N SER A 42 9.52 -1.65 5.07
CA SER A 42 10.52 -1.48 6.13
C SER A 42 10.18 -2.24 7.42
N ILE A 43 8.94 -2.69 7.59
CA ILE A 43 8.52 -3.45 8.78
C ILE A 43 8.47 -4.96 8.51
N SER A 44 8.67 -5.75 9.56
CA SER A 44 8.63 -7.21 9.46
C SER A 44 7.21 -7.74 9.27
N SER A 45 7.06 -8.95 8.74
CA SER A 45 5.75 -9.63 8.67
C SER A 45 5.07 -9.77 10.04
N SER A 46 5.85 -9.91 11.12
CA SER A 46 5.33 -9.97 12.49
C SER A 46 4.74 -8.63 12.94
N ASP A 47 5.39 -7.52 12.59
CA ASP A 47 4.86 -6.19 12.89
C ASP A 47 3.63 -5.87 12.01
N ALA A 48 3.67 -6.32 10.75
CA ALA A 48 2.58 -6.18 9.80
C ALA A 48 1.29 -6.89 10.27
N CYS A 49 1.38 -7.92 11.13
CA CYS A 49 0.20 -8.49 11.78
C CYS A 49 -0.70 -7.44 12.44
N ASN A 50 -0.12 -6.36 12.98
CA ASN A 50 -0.85 -5.28 13.65
C ASN A 50 -0.81 -3.94 12.89
N GLN A 51 0.05 -3.83 11.87
CA GLN A 51 0.30 -2.60 11.12
C GLN A 51 0.16 -2.87 9.62
N HIS A 52 -1.08 -3.07 9.19
CA HIS A 52 -1.43 -3.30 7.79
C HIS A 52 -2.69 -2.53 7.42
N THR A 53 -2.92 -2.39 6.12
CA THR A 53 -4.17 -1.88 5.57
C THR A 53 -4.87 -2.96 4.78
N ILE A 54 -6.17 -3.14 5.02
CA ILE A 54 -7.01 -4.03 4.22
C ILE A 54 -7.22 -3.40 2.84
N VAL A 55 -6.86 -4.15 1.80
CA VAL A 55 -7.13 -3.76 0.41
C VAL A 55 -8.58 -4.15 0.11
N THR A 56 -9.44 -3.16 -0.09
CA THR A 56 -10.88 -3.37 -0.34
C THR A 56 -11.27 -2.97 -1.75
N GLY A 57 -12.07 -3.80 -2.40
CA GLY A 57 -12.72 -3.56 -3.70
C GLY A 57 -13.54 -2.27 -3.73
N SER A 58 -13.71 -1.68 -4.92
CA SER A 58 -14.65 -0.56 -5.13
C SER A 58 -16.13 -0.98 -4.96
N ASP A 59 -16.39 -2.29 -4.97
CA ASP A 59 -17.66 -2.92 -4.62
C ASP A 59 -17.81 -3.22 -3.12
N GLY A 60 -16.81 -2.87 -2.29
CA GLY A 60 -16.83 -3.05 -0.83
C GLY A 60 -16.73 -4.50 -0.37
N GLY A 61 -16.45 -5.44 -1.28
CA GLY A 61 -16.32 -6.86 -0.97
C GLY A 61 -14.89 -7.25 -0.53
N PRO A 62 -14.73 -8.34 0.25
CA PRO A 62 -13.43 -8.94 0.59
C PRO A 62 -12.82 -9.72 -0.59
N ALA A 63 -13.18 -9.38 -1.83
CA ALA A 63 -12.78 -10.12 -3.01
C ALA A 63 -11.25 -10.04 -3.21
N PRO A 64 -10.61 -11.10 -3.73
CA PRO A 64 -9.19 -11.10 -4.05
C PRO A 64 -8.84 -9.91 -4.98
N PRO A 65 -7.58 -9.43 -4.96
CA PRO A 65 -7.14 -8.20 -5.59
C PRO A 65 -7.75 -7.99 -6.98
N ARG A 66 -8.63 -6.99 -7.10
CA ARG A 66 -9.11 -6.54 -8.41
C ARG A 66 -8.27 -5.36 -8.85
N CYS A 67 -7.51 -5.58 -9.91
CA CYS A 67 -6.76 -4.56 -10.62
C CYS A 67 -7.62 -3.30 -10.82
N GLY A 68 -7.04 -2.12 -10.55
CA GLY A 68 -7.75 -0.84 -10.70
C GLY A 68 -8.72 -0.49 -9.55
N THR A 69 -8.63 -1.16 -8.41
CA THR A 69 -9.32 -0.77 -7.18
C THR A 69 -8.46 0.18 -6.35
N ASP A 70 -9.06 1.27 -5.87
CA ASP A 70 -8.40 2.25 -5.03
C ASP A 70 -8.31 1.80 -3.55
N PHE A 71 -7.13 1.92 -2.94
CA PHE A 71 -6.88 1.79 -1.50
C PHE A 71 -6.09 2.98 -0.97
N THR A 72 -5.90 3.04 0.35
CA THR A 72 -5.11 4.07 1.06
C THR A 72 -4.01 3.40 1.86
N LEU A 73 -2.82 3.98 1.90
CA LEU A 73 -1.70 3.52 2.72
C LEU A 73 -0.96 4.74 3.29
N ASP A 74 -0.68 4.76 4.60
CA ASP A 74 0.03 5.85 5.28
C ASP A 74 -0.48 7.26 4.96
N GLY A 75 -1.81 7.39 4.84
CA GLY A 75 -2.46 8.66 4.49
C GLY A 75 -2.42 9.02 3.00
N ILE A 76 -1.78 8.20 2.17
CA ILE A 76 -1.75 8.32 0.71
C ILE A 76 -2.95 7.57 0.14
N SER A 77 -3.89 8.30 -0.45
CA SER A 77 -5.10 7.75 -1.06
C SER A 77 -4.97 7.62 -2.59
N LYS A 78 -5.90 6.90 -3.22
CA LYS A 78 -5.95 6.65 -4.68
C LYS A 78 -4.76 5.82 -5.20
N LEU A 79 -4.33 4.86 -4.39
CA LEU A 79 -3.41 3.81 -4.79
C LEU A 79 -4.20 2.68 -5.40
N SER A 80 -3.71 2.09 -6.49
CA SER A 80 -4.40 0.99 -7.15
C SER A 80 -3.42 -0.07 -7.59
N LEU A 81 -3.87 -1.32 -7.64
CA LEU A 81 -3.05 -2.43 -8.12
C LEU A 81 -3.02 -2.43 -9.64
N THR A 82 -1.80 -2.50 -10.19
CA THR A 82 -1.54 -2.78 -11.60
C THR A 82 -1.32 -4.27 -11.76
N CYS A 83 -1.91 -4.86 -12.79
CA CYS A 83 -1.81 -6.29 -13.05
C CYS A 83 -1.30 -6.59 -14.46
N ALA A 84 -0.84 -7.82 -14.64
CA ALA A 84 -0.58 -8.39 -15.95
C ALA A 84 -1.88 -8.60 -16.74
N SER A 85 -1.72 -8.99 -18.01
CA SER A 85 -2.83 -9.23 -18.93
C SER A 85 -3.74 -10.40 -18.55
N ASP A 86 -3.31 -11.26 -17.62
CA ASP A 86 -4.13 -12.33 -17.04
C ASP A 86 -5.21 -11.79 -16.08
N GLY A 87 -5.10 -10.54 -15.64
CA GLY A 87 -6.06 -9.90 -14.73
C GLY A 87 -5.94 -10.36 -13.28
N GLU A 88 -4.93 -11.16 -12.94
CA GLU A 88 -4.76 -11.75 -11.61
C GLU A 88 -3.36 -11.47 -11.04
N THR A 89 -2.32 -11.49 -11.88
CA THR A 89 -0.95 -11.30 -11.42
C THR A 89 -0.67 -9.82 -11.18
N ILE A 90 -0.39 -9.44 -9.94
CA ILE A 90 0.01 -8.07 -9.59
C ILE A 90 1.43 -7.79 -10.10
N THR A 91 1.59 -6.70 -10.83
CA THR A 91 2.87 -6.25 -11.40
C THR A 91 3.34 -4.90 -10.86
N GLY A 92 2.47 -4.17 -10.15
CA GLY A 92 2.85 -2.88 -9.60
C GLY A 92 1.73 -2.17 -8.86
N VAL A 93 2.05 -0.98 -8.38
CA VAL A 93 1.11 -0.07 -7.70
C VAL A 93 1.12 1.26 -8.43
N ALA A 94 -0.06 1.83 -8.67
CA ALA A 94 -0.23 3.12 -9.31
C ALA A 94 -0.90 4.12 -8.37
N LEU A 95 -0.38 5.34 -8.32
CA LEU A 95 -0.96 6.49 -7.63
C LEU A 95 -1.62 7.40 -8.66
N ASN A 96 -2.93 7.64 -8.54
CA ASN A 96 -3.68 8.43 -9.52
C ASN A 96 -3.45 7.96 -10.98
N GLY A 97 -3.38 6.65 -11.20
CA GLY A 97 -3.16 6.04 -12.52
C GLY A 97 -1.71 6.12 -13.04
N THR A 98 -0.77 6.65 -12.26
CA THR A 98 0.67 6.65 -12.60
C THR A 98 1.38 5.55 -11.81
N LEU A 99 2.08 4.65 -12.50
CA LEU A 99 2.86 3.59 -11.84
C LEU A 99 3.93 4.21 -10.92
N VAL A 100 3.87 3.86 -9.63
CA VAL A 100 4.80 4.34 -8.59
C VAL A 100 5.64 3.23 -7.97
N GLU A 101 5.19 1.98 -8.09
CA GLU A 101 6.00 0.82 -7.72
C GLU A 101 5.88 -0.33 -8.73
N THR A 102 6.94 -1.13 -8.84
CA THR A 102 6.94 -2.42 -9.53
C THR A 102 6.95 -3.54 -8.49
N CYS A 103 6.05 -4.51 -8.63
CA CYS A 103 5.89 -5.62 -7.70
C CYS A 103 6.39 -6.93 -8.31
N SER A 104 7.05 -7.75 -7.50
CA SER A 104 7.48 -9.12 -7.86
C SER A 104 6.91 -10.11 -6.87
N SER A 105 6.47 -11.27 -7.37
CA SER A 105 5.99 -12.37 -6.52
C SER A 105 7.11 -12.87 -5.62
N VAL A 106 6.80 -13.15 -4.36
CA VAL A 106 7.71 -13.78 -3.41
C VAL A 106 7.11 -15.08 -2.89
N ASN A 107 7.97 -16.03 -2.55
CA ASN A 107 7.59 -17.25 -1.85
C ASN A 107 8.03 -17.11 -0.39
N ALA A 108 7.21 -16.41 0.40
CA ALA A 108 7.44 -16.27 1.83
C ALA A 108 6.68 -17.34 2.60
N ASP A 109 7.30 -17.86 3.66
CA ASP A 109 6.59 -18.67 4.64
C ASP A 109 5.55 -17.80 5.38
N GLY A 110 4.47 -18.43 5.81
CA GLY A 110 3.44 -17.80 6.63
C GLY A 110 3.95 -17.34 7.99
N THR A 111 3.56 -16.14 8.40
CA THR A 111 3.77 -15.60 9.73
C THR A 111 2.49 -15.73 10.54
N PHE A 112 2.53 -16.49 11.63
CA PHE A 112 1.37 -16.63 12.51
C PHE A 112 1.15 -15.35 13.32
N CYS A 113 -0.03 -14.76 13.13
CA CYS A 113 -0.55 -13.67 13.93
C CYS A 113 -1.46 -14.24 15.05
N GLU A 114 -2.09 -13.37 15.84
CA GLU A 114 -3.01 -13.79 16.92
C GLU A 114 -4.29 -14.44 16.36
N ASP A 115 -5.03 -15.16 17.22
CA ASP A 115 -6.33 -15.77 16.91
C ASP A 115 -6.38 -16.74 15.70
N GLY A 116 -5.25 -17.41 15.42
CA GLY A 116 -5.15 -18.39 14.34
C GLY A 116 -5.14 -17.75 12.96
N VAL A 117 -4.79 -16.46 12.89
CA VAL A 117 -4.59 -15.74 11.65
C VAL A 117 -3.16 -15.95 11.14
N GLU A 118 -3.00 -16.11 9.84
CA GLU A 118 -1.70 -16.26 9.19
C GLU A 118 -1.52 -15.19 8.12
N LEU A 119 -0.42 -14.43 8.22
CA LEU A 119 0.01 -13.47 7.22
C LEU A 119 1.02 -14.12 6.29
N THR A 120 0.71 -14.16 4.99
CA THR A 120 1.62 -14.66 3.96
C THR A 120 1.95 -13.52 3.00
N GLN A 121 3.23 -13.15 2.91
CA GLN A 121 3.67 -12.20 1.89
C GLN A 121 3.64 -12.84 0.51
N MET A 122 3.00 -12.17 -0.44
CA MET A 122 2.83 -12.64 -1.81
C MET A 122 3.64 -11.81 -2.80
N TYR A 123 3.81 -10.51 -2.53
CA TYR A 123 4.58 -9.61 -3.38
C TYR A 123 5.46 -8.67 -2.56
N ALA A 124 6.62 -8.36 -3.12
CA ALA A 124 7.48 -7.26 -2.69
C ALA A 124 7.48 -6.20 -3.78
N CYS A 125 7.15 -4.95 -3.43
CA CYS A 125 7.10 -3.83 -4.36
C CYS A 125 8.25 -2.86 -4.10
N VAL A 126 8.79 -2.30 -5.18
CA VAL A 126 9.88 -1.32 -5.14
C VAL A 126 9.53 -0.08 -5.96
N PRO A 127 9.90 1.13 -5.51
CA PRO A 127 9.67 2.36 -6.25
C PRO A 127 10.26 2.33 -7.67
N VAL A 128 9.56 2.97 -8.62
CA VAL A 128 10.00 3.13 -10.02
C VAL A 128 10.88 4.36 -10.21
#